data_AF-A0A0R3INF3-F1
#
_entry.id   AF-A0A0R3INF3-F1
#
_cell.length_a   1.000
_cell.length_b   1.000
_cell.length_c   1.000
_cell.angle_alpha   90.00
_cell.angle_beta   90.00
_cell.angle_gamma   90.00
#
_symmetry.space_group_name_H-M   'P 1'
#
loop_
_entity.id
_entity.type
_entity.pdbx_description
1 polymer ?
#
loop_
_entity_poly.entity_id
_entity_poly.type
_entity_poly.pdbx_seq_one_letter_code
_entity_poly.pdbx_strand_id
1 'polypeptide(L)'
;MSDEVALLLARVRAELPPSLDHVPDGWPGAIELALIDAVLSIQARYGTSADTGVRGAIGRYKKAFPDRAPWDDLRVLAAVDEQSLAEVLGNRQSTGGVLKAVAIVDAAGRLAASGAVHARDVRDSPGHRGAYVGTKGLGPVTWSYFLMLLGHDGVKADTLVTRFVAQAINREVSAEQVAELVTDVAKELEVSSTVLDHAIWRYMSAPRKN
;
A
#
# COMPACT_ATOMS: atom_id res chain seq x y z
N MET A 1 -3.52 19.58 -20.62
CA MET A 1 -4.24 19.31 -19.36
C MET A 1 -5.72 19.10 -19.68
N SER A 2 -6.33 18.00 -19.23
CA SER A 2 -7.78 17.76 -19.40
C SER A 2 -8.58 18.59 -18.40
N ASP A 3 -9.87 18.81 -18.66
CA ASP A 3 -10.77 19.52 -17.73
C ASP A 3 -10.84 18.84 -16.35
N GLU A 4 -10.79 17.51 -16.31
CA GLU A 4 -10.80 16.73 -15.06
C GLU A 4 -9.51 16.92 -14.25
N VAL A 5 -8.35 16.97 -14.91
CA VAL A 5 -7.07 17.27 -14.26
C VAL A 5 -7.09 18.70 -13.69
N ALA A 6 -7.65 19.66 -14.44
CA ALA A 6 -7.78 21.04 -13.96
C ALA A 6 -8.67 21.15 -12.71
N LEU A 7 -9.81 20.43 -12.69
CA LEU A 7 -10.71 20.38 -11.53
C LEU A 7 -10.05 19.75 -10.30
N LEU A 8 -9.37 18.62 -10.48
CA LEU A 8 -8.66 17.96 -9.38
C LEU A 8 -7.50 18.82 -8.86
N LEU A 9 -6.71 19.41 -9.75
CA LEU A 9 -5.62 20.32 -9.40
C LEU A 9 -6.12 21.54 -8.61
N ALA A 10 -7.24 22.13 -9.03
CA ALA A 10 -7.86 23.25 -8.31
C ALA A 10 -8.25 22.85 -6.88
N ARG A 11 -8.85 21.67 -6.69
CA ARG A 11 -9.17 21.17 -5.35
C ARG A 11 -7.93 20.87 -4.52
N VAL A 12 -6.91 20.24 -5.10
CA VAL A 12 -5.64 19.98 -4.41
C VAL A 12 -5.05 21.28 -3.86
N ARG A 13 -4.98 22.33 -4.68
CA ARG A 13 -4.47 23.65 -4.26
C ARG A 13 -5.33 24.33 -3.19
N ALA A 14 -6.63 24.06 -3.17
CA ALA A 14 -7.56 24.64 -2.20
C ALA A 14 -7.52 23.93 -0.83
N GLU A 15 -7.34 22.61 -0.82
CA GLU A 15 -7.59 21.77 0.37
C GLU A 15 -6.32 21.19 1.00
N LEU A 16 -5.26 20.96 0.20
CA LEU A 16 -4.00 20.41 0.70
C LEU A 16 -3.03 21.54 1.13
N PRO A 17 -2.06 21.24 2.00
CA PRO A 17 -1.00 22.19 2.34
C PRO A 17 -0.23 22.67 1.08
N PRO A 18 0.28 23.91 1.08
CA PRO A 18 0.98 24.49 -0.07
C PRO A 18 2.31 23.79 -0.37
N SER A 19 2.92 23.13 0.61
CA SER A 19 4.10 22.28 0.42
C SER A 19 3.79 20.83 0.77
N LEU A 20 4.22 19.91 -0.11
CA LEU A 20 4.04 18.47 0.04
C LEU A 20 5.37 17.82 0.44
N ASP A 21 5.97 18.29 1.53
CA ASP A 21 7.36 17.93 1.89
C ASP A 21 7.48 16.53 2.51
N HIS A 22 6.35 15.89 2.82
CA HIS A 22 6.34 14.61 3.51
C HIS A 22 6.35 13.44 2.52
N VAL A 23 7.54 12.85 2.36
CA VAL A 23 7.70 11.55 1.71
C VAL A 23 7.17 10.46 2.66
N PRO A 24 6.23 9.61 2.22
CA PRO A 24 5.70 8.53 3.06
C PRO A 24 6.78 7.53 3.43
N ASP A 25 6.77 7.07 4.68
CA ASP A 25 7.64 5.97 5.11
C ASP A 25 7.26 4.69 4.34
N GLY A 26 8.25 3.96 3.85
CA GLY A 26 8.09 2.66 3.21
C GLY A 26 9.11 1.66 3.74
N TRP A 27 9.26 0.56 3.00
CA TRP A 27 10.20 -0.53 3.25
C TRP A 27 11.14 -0.79 2.05
N PRO A 28 11.87 0.22 1.51
CA PRO A 28 12.85 -0.04 0.46
C PRO A 28 13.90 -1.06 0.92
N GLY A 29 14.07 -2.15 0.17
CA GLY A 29 15.03 -3.22 0.53
C GLY A 29 14.57 -4.15 1.65
N ALA A 30 13.28 -4.16 2.01
CA ALA A 30 12.72 -5.05 3.04
C ALA A 30 11.38 -5.64 2.58
N ILE A 31 11.42 -6.51 1.57
CA ILE A 31 10.22 -7.02 0.88
C ILE A 31 9.24 -7.78 1.79
N GLU A 32 9.71 -8.45 2.84
CA GLU A 32 8.83 -9.15 3.77
C GLU A 32 7.97 -8.14 4.54
N LEU A 33 8.56 -7.03 4.99
CA LEU A 33 7.85 -5.98 5.71
C LEU A 33 6.85 -5.27 4.81
N ALA A 34 7.24 -4.98 3.56
CA ALA A 34 6.36 -4.39 2.56
C ALA A 34 5.13 -5.28 2.32
N LEU A 35 5.32 -6.59 2.16
CA LEU A 35 4.23 -7.52 1.92
C LEU A 35 3.29 -7.61 3.12
N ILE A 36 3.84 -7.76 4.33
CA ILE A 36 3.05 -7.80 5.57
C ILE A 36 2.24 -6.52 5.73
N ASP A 37 2.88 -5.35 5.59
CA ASP A 37 2.22 -4.05 5.73
C ASP A 37 1.09 -3.89 4.69
N ALA A 38 1.38 -4.19 3.42
CA ALA A 38 0.40 -4.07 2.35
C ALA A 38 -0.86 -4.92 2.62
N VAL A 39 -0.70 -6.19 3.01
CA VAL A 39 -1.83 -7.08 3.30
C VAL A 39 -2.56 -6.66 4.57
N LEU A 40 -1.83 -6.29 5.63
CA LEU A 40 -2.45 -5.84 6.88
C LEU A 40 -3.22 -4.53 6.71
N SER A 41 -2.82 -3.65 5.78
CA SER A 41 -3.50 -2.38 5.49
C SER A 41 -4.93 -2.52 4.97
N ILE A 42 -5.31 -3.68 4.44
CA ILE A 42 -6.64 -3.92 3.87
C ILE A 42 -7.71 -3.72 4.95
N GLN A 43 -8.56 -2.69 4.79
CA GLN A 43 -9.64 -2.35 5.73
C GLN A 43 -9.18 -2.24 7.20
N ALA A 44 -7.96 -1.77 7.43
CA ALA A 44 -7.39 -1.66 8.76
C ALA A 44 -7.24 -0.21 9.23
N ARG A 45 -7.09 -0.04 10.55
CA ARG A 45 -6.52 1.17 11.14
C ARG A 45 -5.01 0.99 11.20
N TYR A 46 -4.26 1.93 10.62
CA TYR A 46 -2.80 1.82 10.53
C TYR A 46 -2.12 1.82 11.93
N GLY A 47 -2.77 2.41 12.93
CA GLY A 47 -2.31 2.53 14.31
C GLY A 47 -1.98 3.98 14.64
N THR A 48 -2.33 4.45 15.85
CA THR A 48 -2.04 5.81 16.32
C THR A 48 -0.74 5.89 17.13
N SER A 49 -0.18 4.74 17.50
CA SER A 49 1.11 4.59 18.18
C SER A 49 1.96 3.51 17.51
N ALA A 50 3.25 3.44 17.84
CA ALA A 50 4.17 2.45 17.28
C ALA A 50 3.74 1.00 17.55
N ASP A 51 3.01 0.76 18.64
CA ASP A 51 2.67 -0.58 19.12
C ASP A 51 1.25 -1.03 18.73
N THR A 52 0.49 -0.21 18.00
CA THR A 52 -0.89 -0.49 17.62
C THR A 52 -1.06 -0.65 16.11
N GLY A 53 -2.14 -1.32 15.70
CA GLY A 53 -2.49 -1.50 14.29
C GLY A 53 -1.42 -2.24 13.48
N VAL A 54 -1.20 -1.79 12.25
CA VAL A 54 -0.20 -2.36 11.34
C VAL A 54 1.21 -2.14 11.87
N ARG A 55 1.49 -0.95 12.43
CA ARG A 55 2.81 -0.61 13.01
C ARG A 55 3.22 -1.59 14.12
N GLY A 56 2.30 -1.90 15.02
CA GLY A 56 2.54 -2.86 16.10
C GLY A 56 2.74 -4.30 15.61
N ALA A 57 2.08 -4.71 14.53
CA ALA A 57 2.29 -6.02 13.93
C ALA A 57 3.68 -6.15 13.29
N ILE A 58 4.12 -5.11 12.57
CA ILE A 58 5.49 -5.04 12.00
C ILE A 58 6.55 -5.08 13.11
N GLY A 59 6.36 -4.31 14.19
CA GLY A 59 7.29 -4.31 15.33
C GLY A 59 7.44 -5.70 15.95
N ARG A 60 6.34 -6.44 16.10
CA ARG A 60 6.35 -7.80 16.62
C ARG A 60 6.99 -8.81 15.66
N TYR A 61 6.76 -8.67 14.36
CA TYR A 61 7.45 -9.49 13.35
C TYR A 61 8.97 -9.31 13.42
N LYS A 62 9.45 -8.06 13.45
CA LYS A 62 10.89 -7.76 13.59
C LYS A 62 11.49 -8.35 14.86
N LYS A 63 10.76 -8.26 15.99
CA LYS A 63 11.20 -8.81 17.28
C LYS A 63 11.22 -10.35 17.30
N ALA A 64 10.29 -10.99 16.61
CA ALA A 64 10.24 -12.45 16.52
C ALA A 64 11.33 -13.01 15.59
N PHE A 65 11.73 -12.24 14.57
CA PHE A 65 12.71 -12.66 13.57
C PHE A 65 13.84 -11.62 13.37
N PRO A 66 14.62 -11.30 14.42
CA PRO A 66 15.65 -10.25 14.33
C PRO A 66 16.79 -10.61 13.37
N ASP A 67 17.15 -11.89 13.31
CA ASP A 67 18.27 -12.39 12.49
C ASP A 67 17.96 -12.41 10.98
N ARG A 68 16.72 -12.07 10.58
CA ARG A 68 16.31 -11.96 9.18
C ARG A 68 16.59 -10.59 8.58
N ALA A 69 17.02 -9.61 9.37
CA ALA A 69 17.32 -8.27 8.87
C ALA A 69 18.25 -8.35 7.62
N PRO A 70 17.94 -7.65 6.51
CA PRO A 70 16.96 -6.57 6.38
C PRO A 70 15.50 -6.99 6.08
N TRP A 71 15.13 -8.27 6.28
CA TRP A 71 13.82 -8.85 5.96
C TRP A 71 13.50 -8.78 4.46
N ASP A 72 14.47 -9.20 3.65
CA ASP A 72 14.47 -9.03 2.20
C ASP A 72 14.43 -10.36 1.41
N ASP A 73 13.82 -11.42 1.96
CA ASP A 73 13.70 -12.71 1.25
C ASP A 73 12.30 -13.34 1.40
N LEU A 74 11.50 -13.28 0.34
CA LEU A 74 10.14 -13.86 0.35
C LEU A 74 10.11 -15.37 0.49
N ARG A 75 11.19 -16.11 0.19
CA ARG A 75 11.22 -17.56 0.41
C ARG A 75 11.22 -17.88 1.90
N VAL A 76 11.87 -17.03 2.69
CA VAL A 76 11.92 -17.16 4.15
C VAL A 76 10.56 -16.84 4.77
N LEU A 77 9.85 -15.82 4.27
CA LEU A 77 8.49 -15.51 4.69
C LEU A 77 7.48 -16.59 4.24
N ALA A 78 7.63 -17.12 3.03
CA ALA A 78 6.79 -18.20 2.50
C ALA A 78 6.94 -19.53 3.26
N ALA A 79 8.06 -19.72 3.97
CA ALA A 79 8.31 -20.90 4.78
C ALA A 79 7.77 -20.79 6.22
N VAL A 80 7.20 -19.65 6.61
CA VAL A 80 6.61 -19.47 7.94
C VAL A 80 5.25 -20.18 8.01
N ASP A 81 5.01 -20.92 9.08
CA ASP A 81 3.67 -21.45 9.37
C ASP A 81 2.64 -20.33 9.54
N GLU A 82 1.52 -20.44 8.84
CA GLU A 82 0.52 -19.37 8.73
C GLU A 82 -0.16 -19.05 10.08
N GLN A 83 -0.38 -20.06 10.93
CA GLN A 83 -0.97 -19.85 12.26
C GLN A 83 0.02 -19.18 13.20
N SER A 84 1.27 -19.64 13.19
CA SER A 84 2.38 -19.03 13.93
C SER A 84 2.59 -17.57 13.49
N LEU A 85 2.50 -17.28 12.19
CA LEU A 85 2.57 -15.92 11.68
C LEU A 85 1.39 -15.07 12.19
N ALA A 86 0.17 -15.60 12.20
CA ALA A 86 -1.00 -14.90 12.73
C ALA A 86 -0.83 -14.55 14.23
N GLU A 87 -0.21 -15.44 15.01
CA GLU A 87 0.11 -15.22 16.42
C GLU A 87 1.20 -14.17 16.61
N VAL A 88 2.32 -14.27 15.88
CA VAL A 88 3.41 -13.28 15.90
C VAL A 88 2.90 -11.89 15.53
N LEU A 89 2.14 -11.80 14.43
CA LEU A 89 1.51 -10.57 13.97
C LEU A 89 0.31 -10.18 14.83
N GLY A 90 -0.17 -11.03 15.73
CA GLY A 90 -1.33 -10.79 16.62
C GLY A 90 -2.51 -10.23 15.84
N ASN A 91 -2.71 -10.78 14.65
CA ASN A 91 -3.73 -10.37 13.71
C ASN A 91 -4.42 -11.63 13.21
N ARG A 92 -5.70 -11.77 13.58
CA ARG A 92 -6.59 -12.85 13.11
C ARG A 92 -7.66 -12.31 12.17
N GLN A 93 -7.43 -11.16 11.54
CA GLN A 93 -8.37 -10.61 10.56
C GLN A 93 -8.26 -11.39 9.26
N SER A 94 -9.33 -11.33 8.46
CA SER A 94 -9.42 -12.02 7.18
C SER A 94 -9.54 -11.04 6.01
N THR A 95 -9.09 -11.48 4.84
CA THR A 95 -9.34 -10.85 3.54
C THR A 95 -9.73 -11.95 2.54
N GLY A 96 -10.72 -11.69 1.69
CA GLY A 96 -11.22 -12.71 0.74
C GLY A 96 -11.66 -14.03 1.38
N GLY A 97 -12.05 -14.03 2.67
CA GLY A 97 -12.46 -15.22 3.41
C GLY A 97 -11.32 -16.08 3.98
N VAL A 98 -10.05 -15.65 3.90
CA VAL A 98 -8.90 -16.31 4.55
C VAL A 98 -8.21 -15.36 5.51
N LEU A 99 -7.50 -15.89 6.52
CA LEU A 99 -6.71 -15.04 7.41
C LEU A 99 -5.67 -14.25 6.61
N LYS A 100 -5.40 -13.01 7.01
CA LYS A 100 -4.37 -12.19 6.37
C LYS A 100 -2.98 -12.84 6.43
N ALA A 101 -2.67 -13.56 7.50
CA ALA A 101 -1.43 -14.33 7.60
C ALA A 101 -1.30 -15.42 6.52
N VAL A 102 -2.40 -16.13 6.22
CA VAL A 102 -2.48 -17.11 5.13
C VAL A 102 -2.22 -16.43 3.78
N ALA A 103 -2.87 -15.28 3.54
CA ALA A 103 -2.67 -14.51 2.32
C ALA A 103 -1.23 -13.98 2.18
N ILE A 104 -0.58 -13.59 3.29
CA ILE A 104 0.83 -13.15 3.29
C ILE A 104 1.75 -14.29 2.86
N VAL A 105 1.62 -15.48 3.46
CA VAL A 105 2.48 -16.63 3.16
C VAL A 105 2.26 -17.12 1.72
N ASP A 106 1.01 -17.25 1.26
CA ASP A 106 0.69 -17.64 -0.12
C ASP A 106 1.23 -16.62 -1.13
N ALA A 107 1.04 -15.32 -0.89
CA ALA A 107 1.59 -14.27 -1.76
C ALA A 107 3.12 -14.28 -1.80
N ALA A 108 3.78 -14.50 -0.65
CA ALA A 108 5.23 -14.59 -0.58
C ALA A 108 5.74 -15.75 -1.45
N GLY A 109 5.12 -16.93 -1.35
CA GLY A 109 5.47 -18.09 -2.15
C GLY A 109 5.25 -17.88 -3.66
N ARG A 110 4.12 -17.30 -4.04
CA ARG A 110 3.79 -17.00 -5.45
C ARG A 110 4.73 -15.97 -6.07
N LEU A 111 5.02 -14.89 -5.35
CA LEU A 111 5.96 -13.87 -5.80
C LEU A 111 7.38 -14.44 -5.95
N ALA A 112 7.86 -15.19 -4.95
CA ALA A 112 9.16 -15.84 -5.02
C ALA A 112 9.25 -16.82 -6.21
N ALA A 113 8.20 -17.61 -6.46
CA ALA A 113 8.12 -18.52 -7.60
C ALA A 113 8.10 -17.79 -8.96
N SER A 114 7.62 -16.54 -8.99
CA SER A 114 7.67 -15.68 -10.17
C SER A 114 9.01 -14.95 -10.38
N GLY A 115 9.98 -15.15 -9.48
CA GLY A 115 11.32 -14.54 -9.54
C GLY A 115 11.49 -13.29 -8.67
N ALA A 116 10.43 -12.81 -8.02
CA ALA A 116 10.46 -11.67 -7.10
C ALA A 116 10.87 -12.12 -5.68
N VAL A 117 12.12 -12.53 -5.50
CA VAL A 117 12.60 -13.06 -4.21
C VAL A 117 12.94 -11.92 -3.23
N HIS A 118 13.64 -10.89 -3.71
CA HIS A 118 14.07 -9.74 -2.93
C HIS A 118 13.37 -8.46 -3.42
N ALA A 119 13.39 -7.38 -2.64
CA ALA A 119 12.78 -6.09 -3.01
C ALA A 119 13.24 -5.60 -4.38
N ARG A 120 14.55 -5.72 -4.66
CA ARG A 120 15.17 -5.31 -5.93
C ARG A 120 14.70 -6.13 -7.14
N ASP A 121 14.05 -7.27 -6.94
CA ASP A 121 13.58 -8.15 -8.01
C ASP A 121 12.15 -7.77 -8.44
N VAL A 122 11.40 -7.06 -7.58
CA VAL A 122 10.01 -6.67 -7.84
C VAL A 122 9.93 -5.63 -8.96
N ARG A 123 8.99 -5.86 -9.86
CA ARG A 123 8.67 -5.00 -11.00
C ARG A 123 7.17 -4.96 -11.15
N ASP A 124 6.62 -3.83 -11.61
CA ASP A 124 5.23 -3.78 -12.07
C ASP A 124 5.10 -4.45 -13.44
N SER A 125 5.18 -5.77 -13.43
CA SER A 125 5.06 -6.63 -14.61
C SER A 125 3.81 -7.49 -14.52
N PRO A 126 3.25 -7.93 -15.66
CA PRO A 126 2.10 -8.85 -15.66
C PRO A 126 2.36 -10.12 -14.84
N GLY A 127 3.59 -10.62 -14.81
CA GLY A 127 3.99 -11.80 -14.05
C GLY A 127 3.88 -11.60 -12.54
N HIS A 128 4.55 -10.59 -11.99
CA HIS A 128 4.51 -10.33 -10.54
C HIS A 128 3.14 -9.88 -10.07
N ARG A 129 2.48 -9.01 -10.86
CA ARG A 129 1.11 -8.59 -10.58
C ARG A 129 0.15 -9.77 -10.58
N GLY A 130 0.29 -10.68 -11.54
CA GLY A 130 -0.50 -11.91 -11.62
C GLY A 130 -0.26 -12.83 -10.42
N ALA A 131 0.99 -12.98 -9.99
CA ALA A 131 1.33 -13.75 -8.79
C ALA A 131 0.67 -13.16 -7.52
N TYR A 132 0.76 -11.84 -7.33
CA TYR A 132 0.16 -11.16 -6.18
C TYR A 132 -1.37 -11.20 -6.21
N VAL A 133 -2.00 -10.72 -7.29
CA VAL A 133 -3.46 -10.62 -7.42
C VAL A 133 -4.13 -12.00 -7.53
N GLY A 134 -3.39 -13.01 -8.00
CA GLY A 134 -3.84 -14.41 -7.98
C GLY A 134 -3.92 -15.01 -6.58
N THR A 135 -3.41 -14.33 -5.55
CA THR A 135 -3.53 -14.73 -4.14
C THR A 135 -4.91 -14.38 -3.61
N LYS A 136 -5.56 -15.32 -2.94
CA LYS A 136 -6.92 -15.13 -2.42
C LYS A 136 -6.98 -13.93 -1.45
N GLY A 137 -7.87 -12.99 -1.75
CA GLY A 137 -8.10 -11.80 -0.93
C GLY A 137 -7.12 -10.65 -1.19
N LEU A 138 -6.23 -10.76 -2.17
CA LEU A 138 -5.37 -9.68 -2.63
C LEU A 138 -5.85 -9.18 -4.00
N GLY A 139 -5.74 -7.87 -4.22
CA GLY A 139 -6.27 -7.23 -5.43
C GLY A 139 -5.39 -6.09 -5.94
N PRO A 140 -5.72 -5.50 -7.09
CA PRO A 140 -4.92 -4.47 -7.77
C PRO A 140 -4.57 -3.27 -6.89
N VAL A 141 -5.50 -2.76 -6.08
CA VAL A 141 -5.24 -1.61 -5.20
C VAL A 141 -4.17 -1.94 -4.15
N THR A 142 -4.21 -3.15 -3.58
CA THR A 142 -3.21 -3.58 -2.61
C THR A 142 -1.88 -3.92 -3.30
N TRP A 143 -1.88 -4.34 -4.56
CA TRP A 143 -0.67 -4.50 -5.36
C TRP A 143 0.04 -3.16 -5.56
N SER A 144 -0.67 -2.11 -5.99
CA SER A 144 -0.10 -0.77 -6.12
C SER A 144 0.50 -0.29 -4.79
N TYR A 145 -0.17 -0.56 -3.68
CA TYR A 145 0.37 -0.18 -2.37
C TYR A 145 1.62 -0.96 -1.98
N PHE A 146 1.69 -2.27 -2.28
CA PHE A 146 2.90 -3.06 -2.06
C PHE A 146 4.09 -2.49 -2.86
N LEU A 147 3.87 -2.08 -4.11
CA LEU A 147 4.89 -1.41 -4.91
C LEU A 147 5.31 -0.06 -4.32
N MET A 148 4.36 0.76 -3.88
CA MET A 148 4.65 2.04 -3.21
C MET A 148 5.48 1.84 -1.94
N LEU A 149 5.17 0.82 -1.14
CA LEU A 149 5.96 0.48 0.05
C LEU A 149 7.39 0.06 -0.30
N LEU A 150 7.63 -0.50 -1.49
CA LEU A 150 8.98 -0.81 -1.97
C LEU A 150 9.70 0.40 -2.61
N GLY A 151 9.04 1.56 -2.69
CA GLY A 151 9.59 2.80 -3.23
C GLY A 151 9.33 3.00 -4.72
N HIS A 152 8.45 2.21 -5.35
CA HIS A 152 7.98 2.52 -6.70
C HIS A 152 6.97 3.67 -6.64
N ASP A 153 7.14 4.69 -7.47
CA ASP A 153 6.16 5.78 -7.54
C ASP A 153 4.83 5.25 -8.07
N GLY A 154 3.73 5.71 -7.47
CA GLY A 154 2.40 5.20 -7.78
C GLY A 154 1.32 5.74 -6.85
N VAL A 155 0.09 5.31 -7.11
CA VAL A 155 -1.13 5.73 -6.40
C VAL A 155 -1.85 4.50 -5.88
N LYS A 156 -2.23 4.51 -4.60
CA LYS A 156 -3.12 3.51 -4.01
C LYS A 156 -4.51 4.12 -4.04
N ALA A 157 -5.27 3.81 -5.10
CA ALA A 157 -6.66 4.23 -5.25
C ALA A 157 -7.61 3.52 -4.25
N ASP A 158 -7.43 3.79 -2.96
CA ASP A 158 -8.30 3.32 -1.90
C ASP A 158 -9.59 4.15 -1.82
N THR A 159 -10.48 3.81 -0.89
CA THR A 159 -11.76 4.51 -0.74
C THR A 159 -11.61 6.00 -0.44
N LEU A 160 -10.57 6.42 0.30
CA LEU A 160 -10.39 7.82 0.69
C LEU A 160 -9.86 8.65 -0.48
N VAL A 161 -8.83 8.14 -1.16
CA VAL A 161 -8.25 8.79 -2.35
C VAL A 161 -9.28 8.83 -3.47
N THR A 162 -9.97 7.72 -3.74
CA THR A 162 -11.06 7.63 -4.73
C THR A 162 -12.17 8.63 -4.42
N ARG A 163 -12.61 8.74 -3.16
CA ARG A 163 -13.64 9.70 -2.75
C ARG A 163 -13.19 11.15 -2.96
N PHE A 164 -11.90 11.46 -2.73
CA PHE A 164 -11.38 12.80 -2.98
C PHE A 164 -11.42 13.14 -4.47
N VAL A 165 -10.98 12.24 -5.34
CA VAL A 165 -11.03 12.45 -6.79
C VAL A 165 -12.47 12.56 -7.28
N ALA A 166 -13.35 11.61 -6.92
CA ALA A 166 -14.74 11.58 -7.36
C ALA A 166 -15.49 12.88 -7.02
N GLN A 167 -15.28 13.40 -5.81
CA GLN A 167 -15.87 14.66 -5.37
C GLN A 167 -15.27 15.89 -6.06
N ALA A 168 -13.99 15.85 -6.47
CA ALA A 168 -13.36 16.96 -7.17
C ALA A 168 -13.92 17.13 -8.59
N ILE A 169 -14.16 16.01 -9.28
CA ILE A 169 -14.65 15.99 -10.67
C ILE A 169 -16.16 15.74 -10.79
N ASN A 170 -16.86 15.59 -9.66
CA ASN A 170 -18.30 15.40 -9.54
C ASN A 170 -18.86 14.20 -10.35
N ARG A 171 -18.16 13.06 -10.32
CA ARG A 171 -18.66 11.78 -10.87
C ARG A 171 -17.96 10.58 -10.22
N GLU A 172 -18.52 9.39 -10.44
CA GLU A 172 -17.85 8.14 -10.09
C GLU A 172 -16.64 7.89 -10.99
N VAL A 173 -15.60 7.26 -10.42
CA VAL A 173 -14.32 6.96 -11.07
C VAL A 173 -13.86 5.55 -10.71
N SER A 174 -13.24 4.86 -11.67
CA SER A 174 -12.56 3.59 -11.39
C SER A 174 -11.21 3.81 -10.69
N ALA A 175 -10.65 2.75 -10.11
CA ALA A 175 -9.33 2.81 -9.48
C ALA A 175 -8.23 3.20 -10.48
N GLU A 176 -8.34 2.75 -11.73
CA GLU A 176 -7.44 3.11 -12.83
C GLU A 176 -7.53 4.60 -13.14
N GLN A 177 -8.75 5.13 -13.28
CA GLN A 177 -8.97 6.56 -13.52
C GLN A 177 -8.44 7.43 -12.36
N VAL A 178 -8.60 6.97 -11.11
CA VAL A 178 -8.02 7.66 -9.94
C VAL A 178 -6.49 7.70 -10.05
N ALA A 179 -5.85 6.57 -10.36
CA ALA A 179 -4.40 6.51 -10.48
C ALA A 179 -3.88 7.41 -11.61
N GLU A 180 -4.55 7.43 -12.76
CA GLU A 180 -4.24 8.30 -13.90
C GLU A 180 -4.37 9.79 -13.54
N LEU A 181 -5.53 10.19 -13.00
CA LEU A 181 -5.80 11.60 -12.66
C LEU A 181 -4.85 12.13 -11.57
N VAL A 182 -4.60 11.34 -10.52
CA VAL A 182 -3.65 11.73 -9.46
C VAL A 182 -2.24 11.82 -10.03
N THR A 183 -1.83 10.90 -10.90
CA THR A 183 -0.51 10.95 -11.53
C THR A 183 -0.34 12.17 -12.42
N ASP A 184 -1.36 12.54 -13.19
CA ASP A 184 -1.30 13.72 -14.04
C ASP A 184 -1.27 15.02 -13.22
N VAL A 185 -2.03 15.11 -12.12
CA VAL A 185 -1.95 16.25 -11.20
C VAL A 185 -0.59 16.31 -10.48
N ALA A 186 0.00 15.17 -10.13
CA ALA A 186 1.33 15.14 -9.52
C ALA A 186 2.40 15.71 -10.47
N LYS A 187 2.32 15.40 -11.77
CA LYS A 187 3.19 15.99 -12.80
C LYS A 187 3.03 17.51 -12.89
N GLU A 188 1.79 18.03 -12.89
CA GLU A 188 1.52 19.48 -12.92
C GLU A 188 2.02 20.20 -11.66
N LEU A 189 2.17 19.48 -10.55
CA LEU A 189 2.70 19.97 -9.28
C LEU A 189 4.20 19.71 -9.11
N GLU A 190 4.85 19.05 -10.07
CA GLU A 190 6.26 18.64 -10.03
C GLU A 190 6.60 17.81 -8.76
N VAL A 191 5.69 16.95 -8.33
CA VAL A 191 5.88 16.01 -7.22
C VAL A 191 5.68 14.57 -7.67
N SER A 192 6.11 13.61 -6.86
CA SER A 192 5.82 12.19 -7.12
C SER A 192 4.33 11.87 -6.89
N SER A 193 3.80 10.90 -7.62
CA SER A 193 2.42 10.43 -7.45
C SER A 193 2.17 9.91 -6.02
N THR A 194 3.16 9.23 -5.43
CA THR A 194 3.09 8.71 -4.06
C THR A 194 3.03 9.83 -3.01
N VAL A 195 3.76 10.92 -3.22
CA VAL A 195 3.68 12.10 -2.34
C VAL A 195 2.28 12.70 -2.37
N LEU A 196 1.71 12.87 -3.57
CA LEU A 196 0.36 13.42 -3.71
C LEU A 196 -0.72 12.49 -3.15
N ASP A 197 -0.66 11.20 -3.46
CA ASP A 197 -1.56 10.16 -2.91
C ASP A 197 -1.61 10.24 -1.38
N HIS A 198 -0.44 10.25 -0.74
CA HIS A 198 -0.36 10.29 0.70
C HIS A 198 -0.86 11.60 1.29
N ALA A 199 -0.61 12.74 0.64
CA ALA A 199 -1.16 14.02 1.06
C ALA A 199 -2.69 14.03 1.02
N ILE A 200 -3.29 13.50 -0.06
CA ILE A 200 -4.74 13.31 -0.18
C ILE A 200 -5.25 12.39 0.93
N TRP A 201 -4.60 11.25 1.15
CA TRP A 201 -4.99 10.29 2.18
C TRP A 201 -4.93 10.91 3.58
N ARG A 202 -3.89 11.68 3.92
CA ARG A 202 -3.77 12.40 5.21
C ARG A 202 -4.89 13.40 5.43
N TYR A 203 -5.23 14.17 4.39
CA TYR A 203 -6.36 15.10 4.44
C TYR A 203 -7.69 14.35 4.67
N MET A 204 -7.92 13.26 3.94
CA MET A 204 -9.17 12.52 3.97
C MET A 204 -9.36 11.62 5.20
N SER A 205 -8.26 11.24 5.85
CA SER A 205 -8.23 10.40 7.06
C SER A 205 -8.32 11.21 8.35
N ALA A 206 -8.09 12.53 8.30
CA ALA A 206 -8.25 13.41 9.44
C ALA A 206 -9.72 13.42 9.93
N PRO A 207 -9.97 13.45 11.26
CA PRO A 207 -11.31 13.65 11.79
C PRO A 207 -11.90 14.94 11.20
N ARG A 208 -13.12 14.86 10.66
CA ARG A 208 -13.82 16.07 10.21
C ARG A 208 -13.98 16.99 11.42
N LYS A 209 -13.52 18.24 11.31
CA LYS A 209 -13.94 19.29 12.23
C LYS A 209 -15.44 19.50 11.97
N ASN A 210 -16.26 19.13 12.95
CA ASN A 210 -17.68 19.51 12.97
C ASN A 210 -17.81 21.02 13.12
#